data_AF-A0A953Z5H2-F1
#
_entry.id   AF-A0A953Z5H2-F1
#
_cell.length_a   1.000
_cell.length_b   1.000
_cell.length_c   1.000
_cell.angle_alpha   90.00
_cell.angle_beta   90.00
_cell.angle_gamma   90.00
#
_symmetry.space_group_name_H-M   'P 1'
#
loop_
_entity.id
_entity.type
_entity.pdbx_description
1 polymer ?
#
loop_
_entity_poly.entity_id
_entity_poly.type
_entity_poly.pdbx_seq_one_letter_code
_entity_poly.pdbx_strand_id
1 'polypeptide(L)'
;KFRERLSLLDPFIDCCQALAYAHSKGILHRDLKPDNIMLGRYGQSLVVDWGLAKVRGEDEEIDREIRSSSIISDQIVGQKDLTQVGTIIGTPAYLSPEQARGDNTRVSSWSDIFSLGAILFEIVTGKSPIQGQTSRERLYNAAMCDYLSIEEICPEAPKELVAIIMRTLAKSPEERWQSADDLADELANWRNGGQVSIYHYSSYELLKRFVARNKGKLIAASLMLAVTGVLLGYNAWQAHQFDEEKRLEAERQAKAAEAEYQSELAQRQSALDAINVELRSIEAKTLQDYATSAVQATLSNQASYDPSLPVPVSTSTVGREEISTRALLHAASLLADKIELSKRPIQDRIVHLLPHDEEQQALDLQQSLRFAAARFEATSGAWKFAEEIVLATPCDDAARAEELAFVK
;
A
#
# COMPACT_ATOMS: atom_id res chain seq x y z
N LYS A 1 -25.23 35.63 32.63
CA LYS A 1 -26.65 35.91 32.27
C LYS A 1 -27.26 34.84 31.38
N PHE A 2 -26.90 34.66 30.10
CA PHE A 2 -27.51 33.61 29.26
C PHE A 2 -27.31 32.19 29.79
N ARG A 3 -26.06 31.78 30.08
CA ARG A 3 -25.78 30.44 30.64
C ARG A 3 -26.51 30.17 31.96
N GLU A 4 -26.67 31.19 32.80
CA GLU A 4 -27.41 31.06 34.07
C GLU A 4 -28.89 30.82 33.79
N ARG A 5 -29.52 31.58 32.88
CA ARG A 5 -30.92 31.33 32.51
C ARG A 5 -31.08 29.98 31.81
N LEU A 6 -30.12 29.56 30.99
CA LEU A 6 -30.17 28.25 30.32
C LEU A 6 -30.16 27.08 31.32
N SER A 7 -29.72 27.29 32.57
CA SER A 7 -29.88 26.28 33.63
C SER A 7 -31.35 26.00 34.00
N LEU A 8 -32.28 26.89 33.63
CA LEU A 8 -33.72 26.70 33.78
C LEU A 8 -34.32 25.76 32.73
N LEU A 9 -33.52 25.28 31.77
CA LEU A 9 -34.01 24.38 30.74
C LEU A 9 -34.47 23.03 31.29
N ASP A 10 -33.77 22.48 32.28
CA ASP A 10 -34.15 21.20 32.88
C ASP A 10 -35.53 21.35 33.59
N PRO A 11 -35.77 22.37 34.43
CA PRO A 11 -37.12 22.68 34.95
C PRO A 11 -38.18 22.96 33.88
N PHE A 12 -37.81 23.58 32.77
CA PHE A 12 -38.73 23.85 31.67
C PHE A 12 -39.19 22.55 30.99
N ILE A 13 -38.29 21.59 30.81
CA ILE A 13 -38.63 20.25 30.28
C ILE A 13 -39.64 19.56 31.21
N ASP A 14 -39.45 19.63 32.54
CA ASP A 14 -40.43 19.10 33.50
C ASP A 14 -41.82 19.74 33.31
N CYS A 15 -41.87 21.06 33.03
CA CYS A 15 -43.11 21.77 32.77
C CYS A 15 -43.78 21.26 31.48
N CYS A 16 -43.02 21.05 30.40
CA CYS A 16 -43.54 20.45 29.18
C CYS A 16 -44.18 19.07 29.45
N GLN A 17 -43.53 18.23 30.25
CA GLN A 17 -44.05 16.92 30.64
C GLN A 17 -45.32 17.03 31.50
N ALA A 18 -45.37 17.99 32.43
CA ALA A 18 -46.57 18.25 33.24
C ALA A 18 -47.76 18.67 32.37
N LEU A 19 -47.55 19.54 31.37
CA LEU A 19 -48.60 19.92 30.41
C LEU A 19 -48.98 18.74 29.51
N ALA A 20 -48.02 17.93 29.05
CA ALA A 20 -48.31 16.74 28.26
C ALA A 20 -49.23 15.77 29.02
N TYR A 21 -48.96 15.55 30.31
CA TYR A 21 -49.81 14.76 31.18
C TYR A 21 -51.22 15.38 31.30
N ALA A 22 -51.34 16.67 31.57
CA ALA A 22 -52.64 17.34 31.66
C ALA A 22 -53.43 17.25 30.34
N HIS A 23 -52.78 17.49 29.21
CA HIS A 23 -53.38 17.38 27.88
C HIS A 23 -53.87 15.96 27.60
N SER A 24 -53.15 14.92 28.05
CA SER A 24 -53.59 13.52 27.95
C SER A 24 -54.88 13.22 28.73
N LYS A 25 -55.19 14.05 29.74
CA LYS A 25 -56.44 14.02 30.52
C LYS A 25 -57.49 14.98 29.98
N GLY A 26 -57.25 15.61 28.83
CA GLY A 26 -58.16 16.58 28.23
C GLY A 26 -58.22 17.92 28.97
N ILE A 27 -57.25 18.21 29.86
CA ILE A 27 -57.18 19.44 30.64
C ILE A 27 -56.25 20.42 29.93
N LEU A 28 -56.75 21.62 29.61
CA LEU A 28 -55.95 22.73 29.07
C LEU A 28 -55.61 23.73 30.19
N HIS A 29 -54.43 24.34 30.19
CA HIS A 29 -54.03 25.32 31.20
C HIS A 29 -54.54 26.74 30.90
N ARG A 30 -54.36 27.21 29.65
CA ARG A 30 -54.85 28.49 29.08
C ARG A 30 -54.23 29.78 29.61
N ASP A 31 -53.64 29.81 30.81
CA ASP A 31 -52.90 30.99 31.32
C ASP A 31 -51.46 30.64 31.71
N LEU A 32 -50.73 29.95 30.83
CA LEU A 32 -49.37 29.56 31.15
C LEU A 32 -48.40 30.74 30.99
N LYS A 33 -47.66 31.06 32.06
CA LYS A 33 -46.68 32.15 32.15
C LYS A 33 -45.65 31.85 33.25
N PRO A 34 -44.50 32.55 33.31
CA PRO A 34 -43.47 32.28 34.31
C PRO A 34 -43.96 32.34 35.76
N ASP A 35 -44.87 33.28 36.10
CA ASP A 35 -45.44 33.39 37.44
C ASP A 35 -46.23 32.14 37.89
N ASN A 36 -46.69 31.34 36.94
CA ASN A 36 -47.45 30.11 37.16
C ASN A 36 -46.54 28.86 37.17
N ILE A 37 -45.21 29.04 37.21
CA ILE A 37 -44.22 27.97 37.33
C ILE A 37 -43.38 28.21 38.59
N MET A 38 -43.50 27.31 39.56
CA MET A 38 -42.75 27.37 40.82
C MET A 38 -41.57 26.41 40.79
N LEU A 39 -40.40 26.92 41.19
CA LEU A 39 -39.18 26.14 41.35
C LEU A 39 -38.91 25.84 42.83
N GLY A 40 -38.86 24.56 43.16
CA GLY A 40 -38.56 24.06 44.50
C GLY A 40 -37.06 24.03 44.80
N ARG A 41 -36.71 24.00 46.10
CA ARG A 41 -35.33 24.04 46.59
C ARG A 41 -34.44 22.87 46.15
N TYR A 42 -35.04 21.76 45.68
CA TYR A 42 -34.32 20.58 45.21
C TYR A 42 -34.55 20.29 43.72
N GLY A 43 -34.88 21.33 42.94
CA GLY A 43 -35.10 21.19 41.51
C GLY A 43 -36.48 20.65 41.12
N GLN A 44 -37.46 20.67 42.03
CA GLN A 44 -38.85 20.39 41.65
C GLN A 44 -39.41 21.53 40.80
N SER A 45 -40.18 21.19 39.78
CA SER A 45 -40.88 22.15 38.92
C SER A 45 -42.38 21.92 39.06
N LEU A 46 -43.13 22.93 39.49
CA LEU A 46 -44.59 22.82 39.67
C LEU A 46 -45.31 23.86 38.82
N VAL A 47 -46.24 23.40 37.99
CA VAL A 47 -47.19 24.25 37.27
C VAL A 47 -48.41 24.49 38.16
N VAL A 48 -48.69 25.76 38.44
CA VAL A 48 -49.75 26.20 39.36
C VAL A 48 -50.76 27.09 38.65
N ASP A 49 -51.83 27.46 39.35
CA ASP A 49 -52.89 28.37 38.86
C ASP A 49 -53.63 27.85 37.60
N TRP A 50 -54.21 26.66 37.76
CA TRP A 50 -55.12 26.04 36.78
C TRP A 50 -56.51 26.70 36.77
N GLY A 51 -56.65 27.94 37.26
CA GLY A 51 -57.94 28.62 37.47
C GLY A 51 -58.72 28.90 36.18
N LEU A 52 -58.05 28.86 35.03
CA LEU A 52 -58.66 28.99 33.70
C LEU A 52 -58.72 27.67 32.93
N ALA A 53 -58.47 26.55 33.61
CA ALA A 53 -58.44 25.24 32.97
C ALA A 53 -59.82 24.80 32.48
N LYS A 54 -59.87 24.16 31.31
CA LYS A 54 -61.10 23.58 30.74
C LYS A 54 -60.91 22.10 30.45
N VAL A 55 -61.90 21.29 30.80
CA VAL A 55 -61.95 19.85 30.51
C VAL A 55 -62.64 19.65 29.17
N ARG A 56 -61.97 19.01 28.23
CA ARG A 56 -62.51 18.73 26.89
C ARG A 56 -63.48 17.54 26.97
N GLY A 57 -64.79 17.79 26.87
CA GLY A 57 -65.80 16.74 26.62
C GLY A 57 -67.04 16.75 27.54
N GLU A 58 -67.02 17.41 28.69
CA GLU A 58 -68.17 17.40 29.63
C GLU A 58 -69.03 18.68 29.54
N ASP A 59 -68.58 19.71 28.82
CA ASP A 59 -69.18 21.05 28.85
C ASP A 59 -70.04 21.42 27.61
N GLU A 60 -70.49 20.49 26.77
CA GLU A 60 -71.49 20.88 25.75
C GLU A 60 -72.86 21.26 26.36
N GLU A 61 -73.12 20.79 27.58
CA GLU A 61 -74.35 21.08 28.33
C GLU A 61 -74.14 22.27 29.31
N ILE A 62 -73.00 22.33 29.99
CA ILE A 62 -72.63 23.45 30.88
C ILE A 62 -72.35 24.74 30.08
N ASP A 63 -71.73 24.66 28.89
CA ASP A 63 -71.55 25.85 28.04
C ASP A 63 -72.90 26.42 27.55
N ARG A 64 -73.99 25.66 27.50
CA ARG A 64 -75.33 26.20 27.15
C ARG A 64 -75.95 26.97 28.31
N GLU A 65 -75.77 26.51 29.54
CA GLU A 65 -76.32 27.15 30.74
C GLU A 65 -75.51 28.39 31.16
N ILE A 66 -74.18 28.36 31.01
CA ILE A 66 -73.29 29.52 31.21
C ILE A 66 -73.48 30.57 30.10
N ARG A 67 -73.74 30.18 28.84
CA ARG A 67 -74.15 31.11 27.79
C ARG A 67 -75.51 31.78 28.06
N SER A 68 -76.39 31.15 28.83
CA SER A 68 -77.67 31.74 29.24
C SER A 68 -77.56 32.69 30.43
N SER A 69 -76.53 32.54 31.26
CA SER A 69 -76.31 33.32 32.50
C SER A 69 -75.19 34.35 32.40
N SER A 70 -74.37 34.33 31.35
CA SER A 70 -73.43 35.38 31.00
C SER A 70 -73.98 36.29 29.90
N ILE A 71 -74.56 37.43 30.31
CA ILE A 71 -74.94 38.55 29.42
C ILE A 71 -73.69 39.27 28.84
N ILE A 72 -72.49 38.68 28.87
CA ILE A 72 -71.24 39.35 28.47
C ILE A 72 -70.49 38.57 27.39
N SER A 73 -71.16 38.20 26.30
CA SER A 73 -70.43 37.65 25.13
C SER A 73 -70.95 38.08 23.76
N ASP A 74 -72.04 38.84 23.68
CA ASP A 74 -72.64 39.21 22.38
C ASP A 74 -72.49 40.70 22.00
N GLN A 75 -71.63 41.46 22.70
CA GLN A 75 -71.52 42.92 22.52
C GLN A 75 -70.10 43.46 22.23
N ILE A 76 -69.13 42.63 21.83
CA ILE A 76 -67.75 43.09 21.55
C ILE A 76 -67.39 43.13 20.05
N VAL A 77 -68.31 42.75 19.15
CA VAL A 77 -68.13 42.99 17.70
C VAL A 77 -69.06 44.11 17.25
N GLY A 78 -68.64 45.34 17.52
CA GLY A 78 -69.14 46.52 16.82
C GLY A 78 -69.73 47.61 17.71
N GLN A 79 -68.88 48.42 18.33
CA GLN A 79 -69.01 49.88 18.25
C GLN A 79 -67.82 50.60 18.89
N LYS A 80 -67.48 51.72 18.26
CA LYS A 80 -66.51 52.75 18.64
C LYS A 80 -66.85 53.34 20.02
N ASP A 81 -65.80 53.68 20.74
CA ASP A 81 -65.75 54.60 21.88
C ASP A 81 -66.50 54.16 23.15
N LEU A 82 -65.75 53.61 24.11
CA LEU A 82 -65.70 54.08 25.50
C LEU A 82 -64.63 53.30 26.28
N THR A 83 -63.52 53.99 26.54
CA THR A 83 -62.59 53.68 27.61
C THR A 83 -63.31 53.71 28.95
N GLN A 84 -63.46 52.57 29.60
CA GLN A 84 -63.46 52.50 31.05
C GLN A 84 -62.54 51.37 31.51
N VAL A 85 -61.61 51.77 32.37
CA VAL A 85 -60.55 50.99 33.00
C VAL A 85 -61.17 49.78 33.70
N GLY A 86 -60.91 48.60 33.14
CA GLY A 86 -61.29 47.30 33.67
C GLY A 86 -60.27 46.28 33.21
N THR A 87 -59.45 45.85 34.16
CA THR A 87 -58.30 44.95 34.07
C THR A 87 -58.43 43.89 32.96
N ILE A 88 -57.62 44.02 31.90
CA ILE A 88 -57.29 42.84 31.08
C ILE A 88 -56.48 41.94 32.02
N ILE A 89 -57.14 40.95 32.62
CA ILE A 89 -56.53 39.97 33.52
C ILE A 89 -55.66 39.06 32.64
N GLY A 90 -54.35 39.11 32.85
CA GLY A 90 -53.35 38.33 32.13
C GLY A 90 -52.20 39.19 31.59
N THR A 91 -51.01 38.61 31.48
CA THR A 91 -49.85 39.25 30.81
C THR A 91 -49.93 38.87 29.32
N PRO A 92 -50.30 39.78 28.39
CA PRO A 92 -50.58 39.42 26.99
C PRO A 92 -49.37 38.85 26.24
N ALA A 93 -48.18 38.90 26.84
CA ALA A 93 -46.93 38.51 26.20
C ALA A 93 -46.75 36.99 26.00
N TYR A 94 -47.55 36.16 26.67
CA TYR A 94 -47.52 34.69 26.55
C TYR A 94 -48.78 34.11 25.90
N LEU A 95 -49.73 34.96 25.49
CA LEU A 95 -50.96 34.52 24.86
C LEU A 95 -50.69 34.01 23.44
N SER A 96 -51.29 32.88 23.10
CA SER A 96 -51.31 32.41 21.73
C SER A 96 -52.09 33.34 20.80
N PRO A 97 -51.81 33.33 19.47
CA PRO A 97 -52.50 34.19 18.51
C PRO A 97 -54.02 33.97 18.50
N GLU A 98 -54.48 32.73 18.66
CA GLU A 98 -55.89 32.38 18.76
C GLU A 98 -56.55 32.94 20.05
N GLN A 99 -55.85 32.88 21.19
CA GLN A 99 -56.33 33.49 22.44
C GLN A 99 -56.34 35.02 22.36
N ALA A 100 -55.30 35.61 21.77
CA ALA A 100 -55.19 37.06 21.60
C ALA A 100 -56.30 37.64 20.70
N ARG A 101 -56.80 36.85 19.74
CA ARG A 101 -57.95 37.20 18.89
C ARG A 101 -59.31 36.91 19.55
N GLY A 102 -59.33 36.23 20.69
CA GLY A 102 -60.57 35.78 21.34
C GLY A 102 -61.26 34.62 20.62
N ASP A 103 -60.55 33.87 19.77
CA ASP A 103 -61.09 32.72 19.06
C ASP A 103 -61.11 31.47 19.94
N ASN A 104 -62.05 31.45 20.89
CA ASN A 104 -62.20 30.38 21.88
C ASN A 104 -62.44 29.00 21.24
N THR A 105 -62.89 28.93 19.98
CA THR A 105 -63.14 27.65 19.29
C THR A 105 -61.86 26.96 18.84
N ARG A 106 -60.78 27.74 18.64
CA ARG A 106 -59.46 27.23 18.22
C ARG A 106 -58.49 27.00 19.37
N VAL A 107 -58.82 27.46 20.59
CA VAL A 107 -57.98 27.27 21.77
C VAL A 107 -57.91 25.79 22.13
N SER A 108 -56.70 25.24 22.12
CA SER A 108 -56.42 23.80 22.30
C SER A 108 -55.08 23.58 23.00
N SER A 109 -54.60 22.33 23.09
CA SER A 109 -53.26 22.01 23.62
C SER A 109 -52.15 22.77 22.90
N TRP A 110 -52.33 23.07 21.62
CA TRP A 110 -51.41 23.89 20.83
C TRP A 110 -51.28 25.33 21.35
N SER A 111 -52.31 25.87 22.02
CA SER A 111 -52.26 27.19 22.65
C SER A 111 -51.35 27.19 23.88
N ASP A 112 -51.40 26.13 24.70
CA ASP A 112 -50.47 25.97 25.83
C ASP A 112 -49.03 25.73 25.34
N ILE A 113 -48.86 24.98 24.25
CA ILE A 113 -47.55 24.78 23.59
C ILE A 113 -46.97 26.12 23.15
N PHE A 114 -47.79 27.00 22.58
CA PHE A 114 -47.35 28.35 22.23
C PHE A 114 -46.84 29.13 23.45
N SER A 115 -47.59 29.11 24.55
CA SER A 115 -47.19 29.77 25.80
C SER A 115 -45.90 29.18 26.37
N LEU A 116 -45.69 27.86 26.28
CA LEU A 116 -44.41 27.21 26.57
C LEU A 116 -43.28 27.79 25.70
N GLY A 117 -43.52 27.95 24.40
CA GLY A 117 -42.57 28.59 23.48
C GLY A 117 -42.21 30.02 23.87
N ALA A 118 -43.19 30.80 24.34
CA ALA A 118 -42.97 32.17 24.81
C ALA A 118 -42.12 32.22 26.10
N ILE A 119 -42.32 31.26 27.01
CA ILE A 119 -41.49 31.11 28.21
C ILE A 119 -40.07 30.68 27.82
N LEU A 120 -39.90 29.72 26.92
CA LEU A 120 -38.59 29.28 26.44
C LEU A 120 -37.83 30.41 25.73
N PHE A 121 -38.53 31.21 24.93
CA PHE A 121 -37.99 32.42 24.33
C PHE A 121 -37.39 33.34 25.39
N GLU A 122 -38.13 33.57 26.48
CA GLU A 122 -37.67 34.43 27.57
C GLU A 122 -36.52 33.83 28.38
N ILE A 123 -36.51 32.52 28.60
CA ILE A 123 -35.36 31.83 29.20
C ILE A 123 -34.09 32.10 28.38
N VAL A 124 -34.17 31.98 27.05
CA VAL A 124 -33.04 32.21 26.15
C VAL A 124 -32.65 33.68 26.09
N THR A 125 -33.59 34.57 25.81
CA THR A 125 -33.30 35.98 25.50
C THR A 125 -33.25 36.88 26.74
N GLY A 126 -33.91 36.48 27.82
CA GLY A 126 -34.16 37.31 29.01
C GLY A 126 -35.24 38.38 28.81
N LYS A 127 -36.02 38.30 27.73
CA LYS A 127 -37.13 39.21 27.43
C LYS A 127 -38.33 38.41 26.92
N SER A 128 -39.55 38.86 27.20
CA SER A 128 -40.74 38.26 26.59
C SER A 128 -40.74 38.46 25.07
N PRO A 129 -41.28 37.50 24.28
CA PRO A 129 -41.25 37.57 22.81
C PRO A 129 -42.05 38.74 22.25
N ILE A 130 -43.21 39.02 22.85
CA ILE A 130 -44.07 40.14 22.49
C ILE A 130 -43.76 41.33 23.39
N GLN A 131 -43.58 42.50 22.76
CA GLN A 131 -43.41 43.79 23.41
C GLN A 131 -44.53 44.75 23.00
N GLY A 132 -44.69 45.82 23.78
CA GLY A 132 -45.65 46.90 23.50
C GLY A 132 -45.78 47.81 24.72
N GLN A 133 -45.97 49.11 24.48
CA GLN A 133 -46.11 50.13 25.51
C GLN A 133 -47.45 50.01 26.25
N THR A 134 -48.48 49.49 25.57
CA THR A 134 -49.81 49.29 26.17
C THR A 134 -50.25 47.82 26.12
N SER A 135 -51.17 47.42 27.00
CA SER A 135 -51.73 46.06 26.99
C SER A 135 -52.45 45.75 25.66
N ARG A 136 -53.12 46.74 25.06
CA ARG A 136 -53.80 46.61 23.77
C ARG A 136 -52.81 46.37 22.63
N GLU A 137 -51.69 47.08 22.63
CA GLU A 137 -50.62 46.90 21.66
C GLU A 137 -49.99 45.50 21.77
N ARG A 138 -49.70 45.04 23.00
CA ARG A 138 -49.19 43.67 23.21
C ARG A 138 -50.18 42.61 22.73
N LEU A 139 -51.49 42.80 22.97
CA LEU A 139 -52.52 41.89 22.48
C LEU A 139 -52.57 41.86 20.94
N TYR A 140 -52.47 43.03 20.30
CA TYR A 140 -52.40 43.13 18.84
C TYR A 140 -51.16 42.43 18.27
N ASN A 141 -49.98 42.66 18.86
CA ASN A 141 -48.73 42.04 18.44
C ASN A 141 -48.77 40.51 18.63
N ALA A 142 -49.33 40.02 19.75
CA ALA A 142 -49.55 38.59 19.98
C ALA A 142 -50.49 37.98 18.93
N ALA A 143 -51.59 38.67 18.60
CA ALA A 143 -52.52 38.23 17.55
C ALA A 143 -51.88 38.22 16.15
N MET A 144 -50.88 39.05 15.89
CA MET A 144 -50.18 39.14 14.61
C MET A 144 -48.94 38.25 14.50
N CYS A 145 -48.44 37.73 15.63
CA CYS A 145 -47.17 37.02 15.76
C CYS A 145 -45.94 37.90 15.50
N ASP A 146 -46.01 39.16 15.94
CA ASP A 146 -44.92 40.12 15.78
C ASP A 146 -43.94 40.00 16.96
N TYR A 147 -43.03 39.03 16.87
CA TYR A 147 -42.04 38.72 17.90
C TYR A 147 -40.72 39.45 17.67
N LEU A 148 -40.01 39.71 18.77
CA LEU A 148 -38.61 40.12 18.68
C LEU A 148 -37.74 39.00 18.05
N SER A 149 -36.73 39.41 17.28
CA SER A 149 -35.73 38.49 16.72
C SER A 149 -34.78 37.97 17.81
N ILE A 150 -34.69 36.65 17.96
CA ILE A 150 -33.80 36.02 18.96
C ILE A 150 -32.34 36.30 18.60
N GLU A 151 -32.01 36.24 17.31
CA GLU A 151 -30.68 36.48 16.78
C GLU A 151 -30.18 37.90 17.06
N GLU A 152 -31.09 38.88 17.09
CA GLU A 152 -30.75 40.27 17.43
C GLU A 152 -30.58 40.48 18.93
N ILE A 153 -31.44 39.86 19.76
CA ILE A 153 -31.40 40.04 21.22
C ILE A 153 -30.29 39.21 21.87
N CYS A 154 -30.13 37.97 21.42
CA CYS A 154 -29.25 36.96 21.99
C CYS A 154 -28.48 36.22 20.87
N PRO A 155 -27.48 36.88 20.23
CA PRO A 155 -26.68 36.26 19.17
C PRO A 155 -25.92 35.00 19.61
N GLU A 156 -25.74 34.83 20.93
CA GLU A 156 -25.09 33.67 21.54
C GLU A 156 -26.01 32.43 21.65
N ALA A 157 -27.31 32.57 21.34
CA ALA A 157 -28.26 31.47 21.36
C ALA A 157 -27.90 30.41 20.29
N PRO A 158 -27.83 29.11 20.65
CA PRO A 158 -27.60 28.04 19.68
C PRO A 158 -28.72 27.98 18.64
N LYS A 159 -28.36 27.92 17.36
CA LYS A 159 -29.31 27.94 16.24
C LYS A 159 -30.33 26.81 16.30
N GLU A 160 -29.93 25.65 16.84
CA GLU A 160 -30.85 24.52 17.00
C GLU A 160 -31.94 24.82 18.02
N LEU A 161 -31.60 25.51 19.11
CA LEU A 161 -32.56 25.92 20.14
C LEU A 161 -33.49 27.02 19.61
N VAL A 162 -32.95 27.95 18.81
CA VAL A 162 -33.74 28.96 18.10
C VAL A 162 -34.78 28.28 17.20
N ALA A 163 -34.39 27.26 16.42
CA ALA A 163 -35.33 26.52 15.57
C ALA A 163 -36.47 25.89 16.39
N ILE A 164 -36.18 25.31 17.56
CA ILE A 164 -37.20 24.73 18.45
C ILE A 164 -38.18 25.81 18.93
N ILE A 165 -37.67 26.96 19.36
CA ILE A 165 -38.50 28.08 19.81
C ILE A 165 -39.39 28.57 18.67
N MET A 166 -38.84 28.78 17.47
CA MET A 166 -39.58 29.30 16.33
C MET A 166 -40.67 28.35 15.86
N ARG A 167 -40.44 27.03 15.88
CA ARG A 167 -41.50 26.05 15.62
C ARG A 167 -42.61 26.12 16.66
N THR A 168 -42.25 26.28 17.93
CA THR A 168 -43.21 26.38 19.03
C THR A 168 -44.07 27.66 18.93
N LEU A 169 -43.49 28.75 18.43
CA LEU A 169 -44.14 30.06 18.24
C LEU A 169 -44.82 30.24 16.87
N ALA A 170 -44.98 29.16 16.08
CA ALA A 170 -45.62 29.24 14.77
C ALA A 170 -47.05 29.83 14.87
N LYS A 171 -47.41 30.67 13.90
CA LYS A 171 -48.70 31.36 13.88
C LYS A 171 -49.87 30.39 13.80
N SER A 172 -49.74 29.40 12.92
CA SER A 172 -50.71 28.33 12.72
C SER A 172 -50.49 27.24 13.78
N PRO A 173 -51.50 26.86 14.57
CA PRO A 173 -51.39 25.80 15.57
C PRO A 173 -50.86 24.46 15.01
N GLU A 174 -51.28 24.10 13.80
CA GLU A 174 -50.89 22.89 13.09
C GLU A 174 -49.40 22.81 12.72
N GLU A 175 -48.70 23.95 12.63
CA GLU A 175 -47.26 24.02 12.36
C GLU A 175 -46.40 23.83 13.62
N ARG A 176 -47.02 23.93 14.80
CA ARG A 176 -46.37 23.75 16.10
C ARG A 176 -46.08 22.27 16.37
N TRP A 177 -45.48 22.00 17.52
CA TRP A 177 -45.37 20.64 18.06
C TRP A 177 -46.77 20.05 18.26
N GLN A 178 -46.93 18.77 17.93
CA GLN A 178 -48.26 18.13 17.99
C GLN A 178 -48.66 17.84 19.43
N SER A 179 -47.69 17.61 20.30
CA SER A 179 -47.86 17.48 21.74
C SER A 179 -46.76 18.24 22.51
N ALA A 180 -47.01 18.51 23.80
CA ALA A 180 -45.98 19.04 24.69
C ALA A 180 -44.89 18.01 25.00
N ASP A 181 -45.18 16.72 24.82
CA ASP A 181 -44.22 15.62 24.98
C ASP A 181 -43.19 15.65 23.84
N ASP A 182 -43.62 15.85 22.60
CA ASP A 182 -42.70 16.01 21.45
C ASP A 182 -41.70 17.15 21.66
N LEU A 183 -42.17 18.27 22.24
CA LEU A 183 -41.31 19.40 22.60
C LEU A 183 -40.32 19.02 23.70
N ALA A 184 -40.78 18.32 24.75
CA ALA A 184 -39.94 17.87 25.85
C ALA A 184 -38.83 16.93 25.35
N ASP A 185 -39.18 15.94 24.53
CA ASP A 185 -38.26 14.97 23.94
C ASP A 185 -37.21 15.65 23.06
N GLU A 186 -37.63 16.59 22.21
CA GLU A 186 -36.72 17.33 21.35
C GLU A 186 -35.71 18.16 22.16
N LEU A 187 -36.17 18.84 23.22
CA LEU A 187 -35.32 19.62 24.12
C LEU A 187 -34.38 18.74 24.93
N ALA A 188 -34.85 17.61 25.45
CA ALA A 188 -34.04 16.64 26.18
C ALA A 188 -32.95 16.04 25.27
N ASN A 189 -33.31 15.68 24.04
CA ASN A 189 -32.38 15.21 23.03
C ASN A 189 -31.32 16.28 22.69
N TRP A 190 -31.71 17.53 22.47
CA TRP A 190 -30.77 18.64 22.28
C TRP A 190 -29.84 18.84 23.48
N ARG A 191 -30.40 18.83 24.69
CA ARG A 191 -29.69 19.00 25.97
C ARG A 191 -28.62 17.92 26.19
N ASN A 192 -28.88 16.70 25.72
CA ASN A 192 -27.95 15.57 25.75
C ASN A 192 -26.93 15.57 24.60
N GLY A 193 -26.89 16.63 23.79
CA GLY A 193 -25.97 16.76 22.65
C GLY A 193 -26.42 15.98 21.40
N GLY A 194 -27.68 15.56 21.36
CA GLY A 194 -28.33 14.95 20.22
C GLY A 194 -28.55 15.92 19.05
N GLN A 195 -29.11 15.40 17.96
CA GLN A 195 -29.45 16.17 16.76
C GLN A 195 -30.91 16.60 16.83
N VAL A 196 -31.16 17.86 16.51
CA VAL A 196 -32.50 18.43 16.48
C VAL A 196 -33.16 18.13 15.14
N SER A 197 -34.33 17.51 15.16
CA SER A 197 -35.03 16.97 13.99
C SER A 197 -35.35 18.04 12.94
N ILE A 198 -35.70 19.24 13.39
CA ILE A 198 -36.10 20.37 12.56
C ILE A 198 -34.92 21.23 12.07
N TYR A 199 -33.72 20.99 12.58
CA TYR A 199 -32.56 21.79 12.21
C TYR A 199 -31.78 21.12 11.07
N HIS A 200 -31.58 21.86 9.98
CA HIS A 200 -30.78 21.39 8.86
C HIS A 200 -29.29 21.56 9.14
N TYR A 201 -28.65 20.45 9.51
CA TYR A 201 -27.22 20.41 9.73
C TYR A 201 -26.41 20.40 8.42
N SER A 202 -25.32 21.16 8.41
CA SER A 202 -24.29 21.00 7.36
C SER A 202 -23.41 19.78 7.63
N SER A 203 -22.92 19.12 6.57
CA SER A 203 -21.97 18.00 6.67
C SER A 203 -20.74 18.35 7.52
N TYR A 204 -20.29 19.60 7.47
CA TYR A 204 -19.17 20.08 8.29
C TYR A 204 -19.52 20.13 9.79
N GLU A 205 -20.72 20.59 10.14
CA GLU A 205 -21.18 20.65 11.54
C GLU A 205 -21.34 19.25 12.12
N LEU A 206 -21.85 18.31 11.33
CA LEU A 206 -21.96 16.89 11.68
C LEU A 206 -20.58 16.28 11.93
N LEU A 207 -19.61 16.52 11.05
CA LEU A 207 -18.24 16.04 11.23
C LEU A 207 -17.59 16.63 12.49
N LYS A 208 -17.75 17.94 12.71
CA LYS A 208 -17.23 18.62 13.91
C LYS A 208 -17.81 18.01 15.20
N ARG A 209 -19.11 17.78 15.23
CA ARG A 209 -19.80 17.10 16.35
C ARG A 209 -19.32 15.66 16.52
N PHE A 210 -19.18 14.90 15.42
CA PHE A 210 -18.69 13.53 15.45
C PHE A 210 -17.28 13.44 16.03
N VAL A 211 -16.37 14.31 15.60
CA VAL A 211 -15.01 14.40 16.15
C VAL A 211 -15.07 14.77 17.62
N ALA A 212 -15.85 15.79 17.99
CA ALA A 212 -15.96 16.22 19.38
C ALA A 212 -16.48 15.13 20.31
N ARG A 213 -17.48 14.35 19.86
CA ARG A 213 -18.07 13.24 20.63
C ARG A 213 -17.15 12.02 20.69
N ASN A 214 -16.35 11.77 19.66
CA ASN A 214 -15.53 10.57 19.55
C ASN A 214 -14.02 10.83 19.70
N LYS A 215 -13.59 11.98 20.25
CA LYS A 215 -12.16 12.34 20.37
C LYS A 215 -11.32 11.21 20.97
N GLY A 216 -11.77 10.61 22.08
CA GLY A 216 -11.08 9.49 22.71
C GLY A 216 -10.95 8.25 21.81
N LYS A 217 -12.02 7.88 21.11
CA LYS A 217 -12.02 6.75 20.18
C LYS A 217 -11.12 7.00 18.96
N LEU A 218 -11.14 8.23 18.43
CA LEU A 218 -10.28 8.63 17.30
C LEU A 218 -8.81 8.64 17.69
N ILE A 219 -8.48 9.13 18.88
CA ILE A 219 -7.11 9.08 19.42
C ILE A 219 -6.67 7.62 19.56
N ALA A 220 -7.49 6.76 20.17
CA ALA A 220 -7.18 5.33 20.29
C ALA A 220 -6.98 4.64 18.92
N ALA A 221 -7.83 4.95 17.92
CA ALA A 221 -7.69 4.44 16.56
C ALA A 221 -6.39 4.93 15.90
N SER A 222 -6.04 6.21 16.06
CA SER A 222 -4.79 6.75 15.53
C SER A 222 -3.55 6.12 16.17
N LEU A 223 -3.59 5.85 17.48
CA LEU A 223 -2.52 5.15 18.19
C LEU A 223 -2.39 3.70 17.71
N MET A 224 -3.51 2.99 17.53
CA MET A 224 -3.49 1.63 16.98
C MET A 224 -2.91 1.60 15.56
N LEU A 225 -3.27 2.55 14.70
CA LEU A 225 -2.70 2.67 13.36
C LEU A 225 -1.19 2.98 13.41
N ALA A 226 -0.75 3.86 14.31
CA ALA A 226 0.66 4.18 14.49
C ALA A 226 1.47 2.95 14.95
N VAL A 227 0.96 2.22 15.96
CA VAL A 227 1.59 0.98 16.44
C VAL A 227 1.64 -0.07 15.33
N THR A 228 0.56 -0.22 14.57
CA THR A 228 0.50 -1.16 13.43
C THR A 228 1.54 -0.77 12.37
N GLY A 229 1.66 0.52 12.04
CA GLY A 229 2.65 1.03 11.11
C GLY A 229 4.09 0.75 11.57
N VAL A 230 4.39 0.95 12.86
CA VAL A 230 5.69 0.63 13.44
C VAL A 230 5.97 -0.86 13.37
N LEU A 231 4.99 -1.71 13.68
CA LEU A 231 5.15 -3.17 13.65
C LEU A 231 5.40 -3.69 12.23
N LEU A 232 4.64 -3.19 11.25
CA LEU A 232 4.84 -3.51 9.83
C LEU A 232 6.21 -3.04 9.33
N GLY A 233 6.61 -1.83 9.71
CA GLY A 233 7.94 -1.30 9.39
C GLY A 233 9.07 -2.12 10.00
N TYR A 234 8.93 -2.55 11.25
CA TYR A 234 9.90 -3.42 11.93
C TYR A 234 10.03 -4.79 11.25
N ASN A 235 8.91 -5.42 10.89
CA ASN A 235 8.92 -6.70 10.18
C ASN A 235 9.55 -6.59 8.79
N ALA A 236 9.27 -5.52 8.04
CA ALA A 236 9.89 -5.27 6.75
C ALA A 236 11.40 -5.03 6.88
N TRP A 237 11.82 -4.27 7.91
CA TRP A 237 13.24 -4.05 8.20
C TRP A 237 13.96 -5.34 8.56
N GLN A 238 13.37 -6.22 9.38
CA GLN A 238 13.94 -7.54 9.68
C GLN A 238 14.07 -8.42 8.44
N ALA A 239 13.05 -8.47 7.59
CA ALA A 239 13.08 -9.26 6.35
C ALA A 239 14.23 -8.80 5.43
N HIS A 240 14.42 -7.48 5.30
CA HIS A 240 15.51 -6.92 4.52
C HIS A 240 16.90 -7.30 5.07
N GLN A 241 17.07 -7.31 6.40
CA GLN A 241 18.35 -7.72 7.01
C GLN A 241 18.66 -9.19 6.72
N PHE A 242 17.66 -10.05 6.82
CA PHE A 242 17.83 -11.47 6.57
C PHE A 242 18.15 -11.78 5.09
N ASP A 243 17.55 -11.04 4.16
CA ASP A 243 17.86 -11.17 2.74
C ASP A 243 19.29 -10.70 2.41
N GLU A 244 19.78 -9.63 3.05
CA GLU A 244 21.17 -9.17 2.91
C GLU A 244 22.17 -10.20 3.44
N GLU A 245 21.93 -10.79 4.61
CA GLU A 245 22.79 -11.84 5.15
C GLU A 245 22.86 -13.05 4.21
N LYS A 246 21.72 -13.47 3.65
CA LYS A 246 21.68 -14.54 2.65
C LYS A 246 22.45 -14.21 1.38
N ARG A 247 22.37 -12.97 0.89
CA ARG A 247 23.11 -12.53 -0.29
C ARG A 247 24.61 -12.58 -0.04
N LEU A 248 25.05 -12.07 1.11
CA LEU A 248 26.46 -12.10 1.51
C LEU A 248 26.98 -13.53 1.65
N GLU A 249 26.18 -14.43 2.20
CA GLU A 249 26.57 -15.85 2.33
C GLU A 249 26.63 -16.55 0.96
N ALA A 250 25.65 -16.30 0.08
CA ALA A 250 25.68 -16.81 -1.29
C ALA A 250 26.90 -16.30 -2.08
N GLU A 251 27.28 -15.04 -1.90
CA GLU A 251 28.48 -14.47 -2.50
C GLU A 251 29.77 -15.13 -1.98
N ARG A 252 29.85 -15.43 -0.67
CA ARG A 252 31.00 -16.14 -0.08
C ARG A 252 31.11 -17.55 -0.63
N GLN A 253 30.00 -18.28 -0.73
CA GLN A 253 29.98 -19.63 -1.28
C GLN A 253 30.38 -19.63 -2.76
N ALA A 254 29.86 -18.68 -3.55
CA ALA A 254 30.26 -18.54 -4.96
C ALA A 254 31.77 -18.25 -5.10
N LYS A 255 32.33 -17.36 -4.27
CA LYS A 255 33.78 -17.08 -4.27
C LYS A 255 34.62 -18.28 -3.83
N ALA A 256 34.16 -19.05 -2.85
CA ALA A 256 34.84 -20.26 -2.40
C ALA A 256 34.86 -21.35 -3.49
N ALA A 257 33.71 -21.56 -4.15
CA ALA A 257 33.59 -22.51 -5.26
C ALA A 257 34.49 -22.10 -6.44
N GLU A 258 34.55 -20.82 -6.78
CA GLU A 258 35.45 -20.31 -7.81
C GLU A 258 36.92 -20.53 -7.44
N ALA A 259 37.32 -20.26 -6.20
CA ALA A 259 38.69 -20.49 -5.74
C ALA A 259 39.08 -21.98 -5.80
N GLU A 260 38.16 -22.87 -5.43
CA GLU A 260 38.35 -24.33 -5.53
C GLU A 260 38.52 -24.76 -6.99
N TYR A 261 37.63 -24.30 -7.88
CA TYR A 261 37.72 -24.57 -9.31
C TYR A 261 39.04 -24.09 -9.92
N GLN A 262 39.48 -22.88 -9.59
CA GLN A 262 40.77 -22.34 -10.03
C GLN A 262 41.96 -23.16 -9.53
N SER A 263 41.88 -23.67 -8.30
CA SER A 263 42.93 -24.54 -7.74
C SER A 263 43.00 -25.89 -8.46
N GLU A 264 41.85 -26.46 -8.84
CA GLU A 264 41.78 -27.71 -9.60
C GLU A 264 42.33 -27.54 -11.01
N LEU A 265 41.97 -26.45 -11.69
CA LEU A 265 42.54 -26.11 -13.00
C LEU A 265 44.06 -25.95 -12.94
N ALA A 266 44.59 -25.26 -11.92
CA ALA A 266 46.02 -25.11 -11.74
C ALA A 266 46.73 -26.46 -11.52
N GLN A 267 46.13 -27.38 -10.75
CA GLN A 267 46.66 -28.74 -10.57
C GLN A 267 46.66 -29.54 -11.87
N ARG A 268 45.56 -29.49 -12.64
CA ARG A 268 45.47 -30.16 -13.94
C ARG A 268 46.51 -29.64 -14.91
N GLN A 269 46.69 -28.32 -14.99
CA GLN A 269 47.69 -27.71 -15.85
C GLN A 269 49.11 -28.16 -15.47
N SER A 270 49.43 -28.18 -14.17
CA SER A 270 50.72 -28.67 -13.69
C SER A 270 50.95 -30.15 -14.03
N ALA A 271 49.91 -30.99 -14.01
CA ALA A 271 50.00 -32.40 -14.37
C ALA A 271 50.27 -32.58 -15.88
N LEU A 272 49.59 -31.80 -16.73
CA LEU A 272 49.83 -31.79 -18.17
C LEU A 272 51.26 -31.34 -18.50
N ASP A 273 51.75 -30.29 -17.84
CA ASP A 273 53.12 -29.81 -18.02
C ASP A 273 54.15 -30.88 -17.62
N ALA A 274 53.92 -31.62 -16.53
CA ALA A 274 54.78 -32.73 -16.11
C ALA A 274 54.81 -33.87 -17.14
N ILE A 275 53.65 -34.24 -17.69
CA ILE A 275 53.55 -35.27 -18.75
C ILE A 275 54.29 -34.82 -20.01
N ASN A 276 54.15 -33.54 -20.40
CA ASN A 276 54.85 -32.98 -21.56
C ASN A 276 56.38 -33.03 -21.38
N VAL A 277 56.89 -32.79 -20.17
CA VAL A 277 58.31 -32.95 -19.85
C VAL A 277 58.74 -34.43 -19.94
N GLU A 278 57.94 -35.36 -19.41
CA GLU A 278 58.20 -36.80 -19.49
C GLU A 278 58.25 -37.27 -20.97
N LEU A 279 57.29 -36.84 -21.79
CA LEU A 279 57.25 -37.11 -23.24
C LEU A 279 58.52 -36.68 -23.95
N ARG A 280 58.96 -35.43 -23.75
CA ARG A 280 60.19 -34.90 -24.36
C ARG A 280 61.42 -35.71 -23.98
N SER A 281 61.48 -36.19 -22.73
CA SER A 281 62.61 -37.02 -22.26
C SER A 281 62.64 -38.40 -22.92
N ILE A 282 61.48 -39.00 -23.13
CA ILE A 282 61.35 -40.30 -23.83
C ILE A 282 61.71 -40.14 -25.29
N GLU A 283 61.18 -39.11 -25.96
CA GLU A 283 61.51 -38.78 -27.35
C GLU A 283 63.03 -38.62 -27.53
N ALA A 284 63.67 -37.82 -26.68
CA ALA A 284 65.12 -37.61 -26.70
C ALA A 284 65.91 -38.91 -26.50
N LYS A 285 65.50 -39.76 -25.56
CA LYS A 285 66.15 -41.04 -25.28
C LYS A 285 66.00 -42.03 -26.44
N THR A 286 64.81 -42.15 -27.02
CA THR A 286 64.58 -43.02 -28.19
C THR A 286 65.38 -42.58 -29.41
N LEU A 287 65.51 -41.26 -29.65
CA LEU A 287 66.34 -40.74 -30.73
C LEU A 287 67.83 -41.07 -30.51
N GLN A 288 68.30 -40.98 -29.26
CA GLN A 288 69.69 -41.28 -28.89
C GLN A 288 70.04 -42.78 -28.99
N ASP A 289 69.18 -43.66 -28.46
CA ASP A 289 69.35 -45.12 -28.54
C ASP A 289 69.37 -45.61 -30.00
N TYR A 290 68.57 -44.97 -30.86
CA TYR A 290 68.51 -45.28 -32.28
C TYR A 290 69.74 -44.78 -33.05
N ALA A 291 70.18 -43.53 -32.82
CA ALA A 291 71.41 -43.02 -33.43
C ALA A 291 72.61 -43.92 -33.12
N THR A 292 72.68 -44.43 -31.89
CA THR A 292 73.71 -45.38 -31.44
C THR A 292 73.60 -46.72 -32.19
N SER A 293 72.39 -47.26 -32.32
CA SER A 293 72.14 -48.54 -33.02
C SER A 293 72.41 -48.46 -34.54
N ALA A 294 72.05 -47.35 -35.19
CA ALA A 294 72.27 -47.13 -36.62
C ALA A 294 73.77 -47.04 -36.96
N VAL A 295 74.54 -46.33 -36.13
CA VAL A 295 76.00 -46.26 -36.25
C VAL A 295 76.64 -47.65 -36.10
N GLN A 296 76.16 -48.45 -35.13
CA GLN A 296 76.70 -49.78 -34.88
C GLN A 296 76.38 -50.78 -36.00
N ALA A 297 75.20 -50.68 -36.63
CA ALA A 297 74.83 -51.48 -37.80
C ALA A 297 75.68 -51.14 -39.05
N THR A 298 76.07 -49.88 -39.21
CA THR A 298 76.90 -49.43 -40.33
C THR A 298 78.34 -49.93 -40.19
N LEU A 299 78.85 -49.96 -38.96
CA LEU A 299 80.17 -50.50 -38.63
C LEU A 299 80.26 -52.03 -38.83
N SER A 300 79.20 -52.79 -38.56
CA SER A 300 79.20 -54.25 -38.81
C SER A 300 79.21 -54.64 -40.29
N ASN A 301 78.64 -53.81 -41.18
CA ASN A 301 78.62 -54.09 -42.63
C ASN A 301 79.98 -53.85 -43.32
N GLN A 302 80.93 -53.14 -42.69
CA GLN A 302 82.29 -52.97 -43.22
C GLN A 302 83.22 -54.16 -42.95
N ALA A 303 82.83 -55.11 -42.08
CA ALA A 303 83.71 -56.20 -41.64
C ALA A 303 83.69 -57.47 -42.52
N SER A 304 83.00 -57.47 -43.67
CA SER A 304 82.88 -58.64 -44.56
C SER A 304 83.20 -58.29 -46.02
N TYR A 305 84.46 -57.98 -46.33
CA TYR A 305 84.94 -57.83 -47.72
C TYR A 305 86.21 -58.67 -47.95
N ASP A 306 86.07 -59.76 -48.73
CA ASP A 306 87.12 -60.69 -49.15
C ASP A 306 87.76 -60.19 -50.48
N PRO A 307 89.08 -59.95 -50.57
CA PRO A 307 89.69 -59.32 -51.73
C PRO A 307 89.96 -60.21 -52.97
N SER A 308 89.49 -61.46 -53.03
CA SER A 308 90.10 -62.48 -53.91
C SER A 308 89.28 -63.00 -55.11
N LEU A 309 88.18 -62.35 -55.53
CA LEU A 309 87.39 -62.77 -56.70
C LEU A 309 87.37 -61.72 -57.84
N PRO A 310 87.59 -62.12 -59.12
CA PRO A 310 87.67 -61.20 -60.25
C PRO A 310 86.28 -60.86 -60.83
N VAL A 311 86.05 -59.58 -61.11
CA VAL A 311 84.85 -59.07 -61.79
C VAL A 311 85.27 -58.48 -63.15
N PRO A 312 84.61 -58.81 -64.28
CA PRO A 312 84.87 -58.17 -65.56
C PRO A 312 84.25 -56.78 -65.63
N VAL A 313 84.99 -55.85 -66.21
CA VAL A 313 84.60 -54.45 -66.41
C VAL A 313 83.87 -54.30 -67.75
N SER A 314 82.59 -53.89 -67.73
CA SER A 314 82.10 -52.84 -68.64
C SER A 314 80.72 -52.31 -68.21
N THR A 315 80.69 -51.00 -67.98
CA THR A 315 79.57 -50.04 -68.05
C THR A 315 78.48 -50.02 -66.94
N SER A 316 78.31 -48.79 -66.42
CA SER A 316 77.29 -48.25 -65.50
C SER A 316 77.50 -48.49 -63.99
N THR A 317 78.07 -47.46 -63.37
CA THR A 317 78.11 -47.12 -61.95
C THR A 317 76.70 -46.84 -61.41
N VAL A 318 75.88 -47.89 -61.24
CA VAL A 318 74.61 -47.83 -60.50
C VAL A 318 74.51 -49.13 -59.71
N GLY A 319 74.78 -49.10 -58.41
CA GLY A 319 74.74 -50.34 -57.62
C GLY A 319 75.27 -50.29 -56.19
N ARG A 320 75.82 -49.17 -55.72
CA ARG A 320 76.19 -49.00 -54.29
C ARG A 320 75.35 -47.97 -53.53
N GLU A 321 74.64 -47.07 -54.21
CA GLU A 321 73.83 -46.03 -53.56
C GLU A 321 72.40 -46.52 -53.22
N GLU A 322 71.75 -47.34 -54.08
CA GLU A 322 70.37 -47.81 -53.87
C GLU A 322 70.16 -48.68 -52.61
N ILE A 323 71.19 -49.40 -52.15
CA ILE A 323 71.11 -50.27 -50.97
C ILE A 323 71.09 -49.42 -49.67
N SER A 324 71.65 -48.21 -49.70
CA SER A 324 71.70 -47.32 -48.54
C SER A 324 70.37 -46.58 -48.33
N THR A 325 69.74 -46.10 -49.41
CA THR A 325 68.51 -45.29 -49.32
C THR A 325 67.29 -46.13 -48.91
N ARG A 326 67.12 -47.34 -49.45
CA ARG A 326 66.04 -48.26 -49.04
C ARG A 326 66.17 -48.72 -47.59
N ALA A 327 67.39 -48.96 -47.12
CA ALA A 327 67.66 -49.29 -45.73
C ALA A 327 67.34 -48.10 -44.81
N LEU A 328 67.71 -46.87 -45.19
CA LEU A 328 67.39 -45.63 -44.46
C LEU A 328 65.90 -45.32 -44.41
N LEU A 329 65.15 -45.61 -45.48
CA LEU A 329 63.69 -45.45 -45.52
C LEU A 329 62.95 -46.49 -44.69
N HIS A 330 63.40 -47.74 -44.72
CA HIS A 330 62.85 -48.78 -43.87
C HIS A 330 63.18 -48.53 -42.39
N ALA A 331 64.38 -48.01 -42.11
CA ALA A 331 64.80 -47.49 -40.82
C ALA A 331 63.90 -46.32 -40.35
N ALA A 332 63.62 -45.35 -41.21
CA ALA A 332 62.78 -44.19 -40.90
C ALA A 332 61.31 -44.58 -40.66
N SER A 333 60.76 -45.52 -41.44
CA SER A 333 59.42 -46.08 -41.25
C SER A 333 59.31 -46.88 -39.94
N LEU A 334 60.29 -47.72 -39.62
CA LEU A 334 60.34 -48.44 -38.35
C LEU A 334 60.52 -47.48 -37.16
N LEU A 335 61.25 -46.37 -37.33
CA LEU A 335 61.38 -45.30 -36.36
C LEU A 335 60.05 -44.62 -36.08
N ALA A 336 59.29 -44.29 -37.13
CA ALA A 336 57.97 -43.68 -37.02
C ALA A 336 56.99 -44.61 -36.26
N ASP A 337 56.91 -45.88 -36.66
CA ASP A 337 56.05 -46.88 -36.02
C ASP A 337 56.43 -47.11 -34.54
N LYS A 338 57.73 -47.11 -34.21
CA LYS A 338 58.20 -47.40 -32.85
C LYS A 338 58.08 -46.19 -31.91
N ILE A 339 58.23 -44.97 -32.44
CA ILE A 339 57.92 -43.72 -31.73
C ILE A 339 56.40 -43.63 -31.48
N GLU A 340 55.59 -44.04 -32.45
CA GLU A 340 54.14 -44.08 -32.29
C GLU A 340 53.72 -45.14 -31.24
N LEU A 341 54.36 -46.32 -31.23
CA LEU A 341 54.14 -47.36 -30.23
C LEU A 341 54.62 -46.97 -28.82
N SER A 342 55.73 -46.23 -28.67
CA SER A 342 56.23 -45.79 -27.36
C SER A 342 55.40 -44.64 -26.76
N LYS A 343 54.66 -43.90 -27.59
CA LYS A 343 53.73 -42.84 -27.19
C LYS A 343 52.37 -43.37 -26.71
N ARG A 344 51.96 -44.59 -27.08
CA ARG A 344 50.66 -45.18 -26.69
C ARG A 344 50.39 -45.22 -25.19
N PRO A 345 51.33 -45.66 -24.32
CA PRO A 345 51.09 -45.70 -22.86
C PRO A 345 50.87 -44.32 -22.24
N ILE A 346 51.38 -43.25 -22.89
CA ILE A 346 51.24 -41.87 -22.42
C ILE A 346 49.93 -41.27 -22.95
N GLN A 347 49.59 -41.55 -24.21
CA GLN A 347 48.27 -41.21 -24.76
C GLN A 347 47.15 -41.81 -23.92
N ASP A 348 47.27 -43.09 -23.52
CA ASP A 348 46.30 -43.75 -22.66
C ASP A 348 46.23 -43.14 -21.24
N ARG A 349 47.35 -42.60 -20.70
CA ARG A 349 47.38 -41.87 -19.40
C ARG A 349 46.77 -40.46 -19.49
N ILE A 350 46.96 -39.75 -20.61
CA ILE A 350 46.41 -38.41 -20.85
C ILE A 350 44.88 -38.47 -20.96
N VAL A 351 44.34 -39.52 -21.59
CA VAL A 351 42.88 -39.75 -21.71
C VAL A 351 42.19 -39.85 -20.35
N HIS A 352 42.89 -40.32 -19.31
CA HIS A 352 42.34 -40.44 -17.96
C HIS A 352 42.41 -39.16 -17.11
N LEU A 353 43.09 -38.11 -17.58
CA LEU A 353 43.28 -36.84 -16.84
C LEU A 353 42.43 -35.68 -17.38
N LEU A 354 41.75 -35.86 -18.50
CA LEU A 354 40.90 -34.86 -19.13
C LEU A 354 39.42 -35.11 -18.77
N PRO A 355 38.65 -34.11 -18.31
CA PRO A 355 37.21 -34.26 -18.09
C PRO A 355 36.46 -34.41 -19.42
N HIS A 356 35.28 -35.02 -19.37
CA HIS A 356 34.46 -35.38 -20.55
C HIS A 356 34.12 -34.22 -21.52
N ASP A 357 34.26 -32.96 -21.11
CA ASP A 357 33.96 -31.79 -21.96
C ASP A 357 35.20 -31.20 -22.69
N GLU A 358 36.42 -31.71 -22.46
CA GLU A 358 37.65 -31.30 -23.14
C GLU A 358 38.07 -32.26 -24.28
N GLU A 359 37.10 -32.97 -24.86
CA GLU A 359 37.28 -33.85 -26.03
C GLU A 359 37.87 -33.06 -27.22
N GLN A 360 37.54 -31.76 -27.32
CA GLN A 360 38.05 -30.86 -28.35
C GLN A 360 39.55 -30.55 -28.21
N GLN A 361 40.05 -30.36 -26.97
CA GLN A 361 41.49 -30.10 -26.74
C GLN A 361 42.32 -31.38 -26.88
N ALA A 362 41.77 -32.54 -26.50
CA ALA A 362 42.37 -33.84 -26.78
C ALA A 362 42.46 -34.08 -28.29
N LEU A 363 41.40 -33.74 -29.04
CA LEU A 363 41.36 -33.84 -30.49
C LEU A 363 42.32 -32.85 -31.17
N ASP A 364 42.44 -31.62 -30.68
CA ASP A 364 43.39 -30.62 -31.18
C ASP A 364 44.84 -31.01 -30.88
N LEU A 365 45.14 -31.58 -29.71
CA LEU A 365 46.46 -32.09 -29.37
C LEU A 365 46.80 -33.33 -30.21
N GLN A 366 45.83 -34.23 -30.42
CA GLN A 366 45.98 -35.42 -31.26
C GLN A 366 46.12 -35.04 -32.74
N GLN A 367 45.41 -34.01 -33.20
CA GLN A 367 45.58 -33.43 -34.53
C GLN A 367 46.92 -32.72 -34.66
N SER A 368 47.37 -31.97 -33.65
CA SER A 368 48.68 -31.30 -33.63
C SER A 368 49.82 -32.32 -33.67
N LEU A 369 49.69 -33.44 -32.95
CA LEU A 369 50.63 -34.56 -33.00
C LEU A 369 50.60 -35.29 -34.34
N ARG A 370 49.41 -35.48 -34.94
CA ARG A 370 49.26 -36.01 -36.31
C ARG A 370 49.83 -35.05 -37.36
N PHE A 371 49.65 -33.75 -37.20
CA PHE A 371 50.25 -32.73 -38.08
C PHE A 371 51.76 -32.67 -37.91
N ALA A 372 52.28 -32.84 -36.69
CA ALA A 372 53.72 -32.94 -36.45
C ALA A 372 54.31 -34.22 -37.08
N ALA A 373 53.62 -35.36 -36.96
CA ALA A 373 53.98 -36.62 -37.61
C ALA A 373 53.89 -36.53 -39.15
N ALA A 374 52.82 -35.94 -39.68
CA ALA A 374 52.63 -35.71 -41.11
C ALA A 374 53.64 -34.69 -41.67
N ARG A 375 54.04 -33.67 -40.88
CA ARG A 375 55.10 -32.73 -41.24
C ARG A 375 56.48 -33.40 -41.25
N PHE A 376 56.68 -34.42 -40.41
CA PHE A 376 57.87 -35.27 -40.38
C PHE A 376 57.89 -36.26 -41.57
N GLU A 377 56.74 -36.86 -41.91
CA GLU A 377 56.56 -37.65 -43.15
C GLU A 377 56.76 -36.80 -44.40
N ALA A 378 56.20 -35.59 -44.44
CA ALA A 378 56.31 -34.66 -45.57
C ALA A 378 57.74 -34.13 -45.74
N THR A 379 58.48 -33.90 -44.64
CA THR A 379 59.92 -33.62 -44.74
C THR A 379 60.64 -34.84 -45.31
N SER A 380 60.36 -36.06 -44.83
CA SER A 380 60.96 -37.30 -45.37
C SER A 380 60.62 -37.55 -46.86
N GLY A 381 59.43 -37.16 -47.31
CA GLY A 381 58.98 -37.26 -48.70
C GLY A 381 59.55 -36.17 -49.61
N ALA A 382 59.73 -34.95 -49.10
CA ALA A 382 60.33 -33.83 -49.83
C ALA A 382 61.84 -34.04 -50.06
N TRP A 383 62.55 -34.63 -49.09
CA TRP A 383 63.96 -35.02 -49.23
C TRP A 383 64.17 -36.04 -50.36
N LYS A 384 63.25 -36.99 -50.50
CA LYS A 384 63.25 -38.02 -51.55
C LYS A 384 63.08 -37.46 -52.97
N PHE A 385 62.22 -36.45 -53.13
CA PHE A 385 61.95 -35.85 -54.44
C PHE A 385 63.06 -34.89 -54.87
N ALA A 386 63.70 -34.19 -53.93
CA ALA A 386 64.84 -33.33 -54.20
C ALA A 386 66.09 -34.12 -54.61
N GLU A 387 66.31 -35.29 -54.03
CA GLU A 387 67.43 -36.18 -54.37
C GLU A 387 67.25 -36.84 -55.75
N GLU A 388 66.00 -37.18 -56.13
CA GLU A 388 65.66 -37.73 -57.46
C GLU A 388 65.92 -36.74 -58.62
N ILE A 389 65.76 -35.43 -58.41
CA ILE A 389 65.99 -34.40 -59.45
C ILE A 389 67.49 -34.13 -59.66
N VAL A 390 68.29 -34.18 -58.59
CA VAL A 390 69.74 -33.86 -58.65
C VAL A 390 70.55 -35.04 -59.22
N LEU A 391 70.14 -36.29 -58.98
CA LEU A 391 70.85 -37.48 -59.49
C LEU A 391 70.53 -37.85 -60.95
N ALA A 392 69.53 -37.24 -61.58
CA ALA A 392 69.13 -37.55 -62.96
C ALA A 392 69.87 -36.73 -64.06
N THR A 393 70.78 -35.81 -63.69
CA THR A 393 71.42 -34.88 -64.65
C THR A 393 72.96 -35.05 -64.66
N PRO A 394 73.61 -35.33 -65.81
CA PRO A 394 75.07 -35.41 -65.89
C PRO A 394 75.71 -34.02 -66.09
N CYS A 395 76.57 -33.55 -65.16
CA CYS A 395 77.42 -32.36 -65.34
C CYS A 395 78.69 -32.40 -64.46
N ASP A 396 79.70 -31.61 -64.84
CA ASP A 396 81.09 -31.57 -64.32
C ASP A 396 81.25 -31.26 -62.81
N ASP A 397 82.35 -31.76 -62.25
CA ASP A 397 82.65 -31.87 -60.81
C ASP A 397 82.78 -30.54 -60.03
N ALA A 398 82.88 -29.37 -60.68
CA ALA A 398 82.93 -28.09 -59.96
C ALA A 398 81.53 -27.54 -59.59
N ALA A 399 80.53 -27.73 -60.45
CA ALA A 399 79.16 -27.29 -60.21
C ALA A 399 78.42 -28.21 -59.21
N ARG A 400 78.77 -29.50 -59.22
CA ARG A 400 78.21 -30.52 -58.34
C ARG A 400 78.59 -30.32 -56.86
N ALA A 401 79.73 -29.68 -56.58
CA ALA A 401 80.19 -29.36 -55.23
C ALA A 401 79.51 -28.11 -54.64
N GLU A 402 79.08 -27.15 -55.48
CA GLU A 402 78.44 -25.90 -55.05
C GLU A 402 76.94 -26.09 -54.75
N GLU A 403 76.25 -26.94 -55.52
CA GLU A 403 74.84 -27.30 -55.26
C GLU A 403 74.68 -28.26 -54.06
N LEU A 404 75.58 -29.24 -53.87
CA LEU A 404 75.56 -30.11 -52.68
C LEU A 404 75.87 -29.36 -51.36
N ALA A 405 76.53 -28.20 -51.42
CA ALA A 405 76.79 -27.35 -50.25
C ALA A 405 75.57 -26.49 -49.84
N PHE A 406 74.65 -26.23 -50.77
CA PHE A 406 73.39 -25.49 -50.54
C PHE A 406 72.22 -26.41 -50.13
N VAL A 407 72.30 -27.70 -50.51
CA VAL A 407 71.34 -28.74 -50.10
C VAL A 407 71.66 -29.31 -48.71
N LYS A 408 72.93 -29.26 -48.27
CA LYS A 408 73.31 -29.34 -46.84
C LYS A 408 72.80 -28.12 -46.08
#